data_AF-A0A1U9KDM4-F1
#
_entry.id   AF-A0A1U9KDM4-F1
#
_cell.length_a   1.000
_cell.length_b   1.000
_cell.length_c   1.000
_cell.angle_alpha   90.00
_cell.angle_beta   90.00
_cell.angle_gamma   90.00
#
_symmetry.space_group_name_H-M   'P 1'
#
loop_
_entity.id
_entity.type
_entity.pdbx_description
1 polymer ?
#
loop_
_entity_poly.entity_id
_entity_poly.type
_entity_poly.pdbx_seq_one_letter_code
_entity_poly.pdbx_strand_id
1 'polypeptide(L)'
;MIPLSDFPPGVIATHACITFISAVLMTALCLATSRARIWYFLMIAFWIPDIIVAFWLPSLVLSSALFPREPIPTLLSVIQGFLISPSLTLPLLGALVNAQPDVLRTARSLGADWFRRVALLWLPLLRRRLILGSVATALLAVIMTFAMLWRPQAGL
;
A
#
# COMPACT_ATOMS: atom_id res chain seq x y z
N MET A 1 -10.23 -28.87 -4.28
CA MET A 1 -9.85 -27.55 -3.75
C MET A 1 -8.96 -27.78 -2.55
N ILE A 2 -7.98 -26.94 -2.24
CA ILE A 2 -7.31 -27.02 -0.93
C ILE A 2 -8.22 -26.25 0.04
N PRO A 3 -8.81 -26.90 1.07
CA PRO A 3 -9.67 -26.20 2.01
C PRO A 3 -8.85 -25.19 2.81
N LEU A 4 -9.44 -24.02 3.09
CA LEU A 4 -8.84 -22.95 3.89
C LEU A 4 -8.37 -23.40 5.29
N SER A 5 -8.87 -24.55 5.77
CA SER A 5 -8.46 -25.19 7.01
C SER A 5 -7.02 -25.70 7.02
N ASP A 6 -6.43 -25.92 5.84
CA ASP A 6 -5.12 -26.57 5.72
C ASP A 6 -3.95 -25.57 5.78
N PHE A 7 -4.24 -24.28 5.69
CA PHE A 7 -3.23 -23.23 5.83
C PHE A 7 -3.14 -22.78 7.29
N PRO A 8 -1.95 -22.80 7.92
CA PRO A 8 -1.77 -22.25 9.25
C PRO A 8 -2.19 -20.77 9.24
N PRO A 9 -3.01 -20.30 10.22
CA PRO A 9 -3.44 -18.91 10.27
C PRO A 9 -2.25 -17.93 10.32
N GLY A 10 -1.10 -18.39 10.82
CA GLY A 10 0.15 -17.63 10.80
C GLY A 10 0.65 -17.26 9.41
N VAL A 11 0.40 -18.08 8.38
CA VAL A 11 0.86 -17.81 7.00
C VAL A 11 0.04 -16.67 6.36
N ILE A 12 -1.26 -16.64 6.59
CA ILE A 12 -2.13 -15.57 6.09
C ILE A 12 -1.72 -14.24 6.74
N ALA A 13 -1.51 -14.25 8.05
CA ALA A 13 -1.10 -13.08 8.81
C ALA A 13 0.28 -12.56 8.34
N THR A 14 1.27 -13.44 8.10
CA THR A 14 2.60 -13.00 7.65
C THR A 14 2.55 -12.35 6.28
N HIS A 15 1.84 -12.92 5.30
CA HIS A 15 1.73 -12.34 3.96
C HIS A 15 0.94 -11.01 3.96
N ALA A 16 -0.11 -10.90 4.76
CA ALA A 16 -0.85 -9.65 4.95
C ALA A 16 0.02 -8.56 5.63
N CYS A 17 0.86 -8.94 6.61
CA CYS A 17 1.81 -8.03 7.23
C CYS A 17 2.90 -7.59 6.25
N ILE A 18 3.47 -8.49 5.46
CA ILE A 18 4.51 -8.17 4.47
C ILE A 18 3.95 -7.22 3.41
N THR A 19 2.78 -7.51 2.83
CA THR A 19 2.12 -6.63 1.86
C THR A 19 1.87 -5.24 2.44
N PHE A 20 1.36 -5.16 3.66
CA PHE A 20 1.12 -3.88 4.34
C PHE A 20 2.41 -3.10 4.60
N ILE A 21 3.46 -3.74 5.14
CA ILE A 21 4.74 -3.10 5.41
C ILE A 21 5.38 -2.60 4.11
N SER A 22 5.36 -3.39 3.05
CA SER A 22 5.87 -2.99 1.73
C SER A 22 5.08 -1.80 1.16
N ALA A 23 3.76 -1.76 1.33
CA ALA A 23 2.94 -0.62 0.93
C ALA A 23 3.33 0.65 1.71
N VAL A 24 3.50 0.55 3.03
CA VAL A 24 3.93 1.66 3.89
C VAL A 24 5.32 2.16 3.49
N LEU A 25 6.26 1.26 3.24
CA LEU A 25 7.62 1.61 2.82
C LEU A 25 7.60 2.36 1.49
N MET A 26 6.81 1.90 0.52
CA MET A 26 6.65 2.57 -0.76
C MET A 26 6.01 3.95 -0.61
N THR A 27 4.97 4.07 0.21
CA THR A 27 4.36 5.36 0.53
C THR A 27 5.38 6.32 1.15
N ALA A 28 6.21 5.84 2.08
CA ALA A 28 7.26 6.65 2.68
C ALA A 28 8.28 7.13 1.64
N LEU A 29 8.69 6.26 0.71
CA LEU A 29 9.58 6.61 -0.40
C LEU A 29 8.93 7.66 -1.33
N CYS A 30 7.67 7.48 -1.71
CA CYS A 30 6.94 8.44 -2.54
C CYS A 30 6.84 9.81 -1.85
N LEU A 31 6.53 9.85 -0.56
CA LEU A 31 6.44 11.09 0.22
C LEU A 31 7.79 11.78 0.44
N ALA A 32 8.90 11.03 0.48
CA ALA A 32 10.24 11.59 0.59
C ALA A 32 10.69 12.36 -0.67
N THR A 33 10.05 12.12 -1.82
CA THR A 33 10.41 12.82 -3.06
C THR A 33 9.79 14.22 -3.14
N SER A 34 10.57 15.18 -3.64
CA SER A 34 10.20 16.62 -3.68
C SER A 34 9.12 16.98 -4.71
N ARG A 35 8.58 16.00 -5.46
CA ARG A 35 7.66 16.21 -6.59
C ARG A 35 6.25 15.70 -6.33
N ALA A 36 5.71 15.99 -5.14
CA ALA A 36 4.42 15.49 -4.66
C ALA A 36 3.26 15.64 -5.68
N ARG A 37 3.24 16.72 -6.47
CA ARG A 37 2.19 16.97 -7.47
C ARG A 37 2.26 16.01 -8.66
N ILE A 38 3.46 15.70 -9.16
CA ILE A 38 3.65 14.75 -10.27
C ILE A 38 3.30 13.35 -9.79
N TRP A 39 3.79 12.96 -8.61
CA TRP A 39 3.48 11.68 -8.00
C TRP A 39 1.99 11.51 -7.72
N TYR A 40 1.28 12.58 -7.33
CA TYR A 40 -0.17 12.52 -7.15
C TYR A 40 -0.90 12.10 -8.43
N PHE A 41 -0.59 12.72 -9.57
CA PHE A 41 -1.21 12.35 -10.85
C PHE A 41 -0.81 10.95 -11.33
N LEU A 42 0.45 10.56 -11.15
CA LEU A 42 0.90 9.20 -11.45
C LEU A 42 0.16 8.17 -10.61
N MET A 43 0.06 8.40 -9.30
CA MET A 43 -0.64 7.50 -8.38
C MET A 43 -2.13 7.39 -8.73
N ILE A 44 -2.79 8.47 -9.19
CA ILE A 44 -4.18 8.39 -9.67
C ILE A 44 -4.27 7.54 -10.94
N ALA A 45 -3.39 7.79 -11.90
CA ALA A 45 -3.40 7.09 -13.19
C ALA A 45 -3.16 5.58 -13.03
N PHE A 46 -2.26 5.21 -12.13
CA PHE A 46 -1.86 3.82 -11.90
C PHE A 46 -2.67 3.10 -10.81
N TRP A 47 -3.49 3.78 -10.01
CA TRP A 47 -4.19 3.15 -8.89
C TRP A 47 -5.07 1.95 -9.29
N ILE A 48 -5.93 2.12 -10.30
CA ILE A 48 -6.81 1.04 -10.76
C ILE A 48 -6.01 -0.06 -11.48
N PRO A 49 -5.14 0.27 -12.45
CA PRO A 49 -4.28 -0.73 -13.09
C PRO A 49 -3.46 -1.55 -12.10
N ASP A 50 -2.84 -0.90 -11.10
CA ASP A 50 -1.98 -1.57 -10.13
C ASP A 50 -2.77 -2.55 -9.26
N ILE A 51 -3.97 -2.18 -8.81
CA ILE A 51 -4.85 -3.08 -8.08
C ILE A 51 -5.20 -4.30 -8.93
N ILE A 52 -5.61 -4.09 -10.19
CA ILE A 52 -5.96 -5.19 -11.10
C ILE A 52 -4.76 -6.12 -11.29
N VAL A 53 -3.59 -5.57 -11.60
CA VAL A 53 -2.36 -6.35 -11.78
C VAL A 53 -2.01 -7.12 -10.51
N ALA A 54 -2.13 -6.49 -9.34
CA ALA A 54 -1.81 -7.12 -8.08
C ALA A 54 -2.76 -8.28 -7.74
N PHE A 55 -4.03 -8.21 -8.13
CA PHE A 55 -4.99 -9.32 -8.03
C PHE A 55 -4.70 -10.44 -9.02
N TRP A 56 -4.21 -10.11 -10.22
CA TRP A 56 -3.86 -11.09 -11.25
C TRP A 56 -2.47 -11.72 -11.05
N LEU A 57 -1.60 -11.05 -10.30
CA LEU A 57 -0.21 -11.45 -10.06
C LEU A 57 -0.06 -12.91 -9.61
N PRO A 58 -0.87 -13.45 -8.66
CA PRO A 58 -0.77 -14.84 -8.27
C PRO A 58 -1.10 -15.79 -9.43
N SER A 59 -2.10 -15.46 -10.26
CA SER A 59 -2.47 -16.27 -11.42
C SER A 59 -1.38 -16.27 -12.51
N LEU A 60 -0.73 -15.14 -12.73
CA LEU A 60 0.33 -15.00 -13.74
C LEU A 60 1.61 -15.73 -13.32
N VAL A 61 2.01 -15.60 -12.06
CA VAL A 61 3.27 -16.16 -11.56
C VAL A 61 3.14 -17.66 -11.28
N LEU A 62 2.04 -18.11 -10.66
CA LEU A 62 1.87 -19.52 -10.28
C LEU A 62 1.37 -20.42 -11.41
N SER A 63 0.90 -19.88 -12.55
CA SER A 63 0.58 -20.67 -13.74
C SER A 63 1.82 -21.05 -14.55
N SER A 64 2.94 -20.35 -14.35
CA SER A 64 4.17 -20.67 -15.04
C SER A 64 4.80 -21.93 -14.45
N ALA A 65 5.13 -22.90 -15.30
CA ALA A 65 5.84 -24.14 -14.94
C ALA A 65 7.22 -23.91 -14.29
N LEU A 66 7.63 -22.65 -14.13
CA LEU A 66 8.91 -22.19 -13.61
C LEU A 66 8.93 -22.05 -12.07
N PHE A 67 7.77 -21.99 -11.40
CA PHE A 67 7.72 -21.88 -9.94
C PHE A 67 7.23 -23.20 -9.29
N PRO A 68 8.04 -23.83 -8.41
CA PRO A 68 7.61 -25.03 -7.71
C PRO A 68 6.37 -24.73 -6.86
N ARG A 69 5.47 -25.73 -6.73
CA ARG A 69 4.14 -25.62 -6.10
C ARG A 69 4.15 -25.38 -4.57
N GLU A 70 5.29 -25.05 -3.97
CA GLU A 70 5.49 -24.83 -2.53
C GLU A 70 6.07 -23.44 -2.23
N PRO A 71 6.05 -23.01 -0.95
CA PRO A 71 5.12 -22.02 -0.38
C PRO A 71 5.06 -20.68 -1.15
N ILE A 72 3.96 -19.93 -0.96
CA ILE A 72 3.73 -18.62 -1.61
C ILE A 72 5.00 -17.76 -1.51
N PRO A 73 5.62 -17.35 -2.63
CA PRO A 73 6.88 -16.63 -2.57
C PRO A 73 6.66 -15.29 -1.88
N THR A 74 7.45 -15.00 -0.84
CA THR A 74 7.39 -13.73 -0.08
C THR A 74 7.56 -12.51 -0.99
N LEU A 75 8.34 -12.66 -2.07
CA LEU A 75 8.50 -11.66 -3.12
C LEU A 75 7.16 -11.23 -3.75
N LEU A 76 6.22 -12.17 -3.92
CA LEU A 76 4.91 -11.87 -4.48
C LEU A 76 4.10 -10.94 -3.58
N SER A 77 4.18 -11.14 -2.26
CA SER A 77 3.58 -10.25 -1.26
C SER A 77 4.26 -8.88 -1.22
N VAL A 78 5.58 -8.81 -1.42
CA VAL A 78 6.28 -7.54 -1.52
C VAL A 78 5.82 -6.75 -2.75
N ILE A 79 5.73 -7.41 -3.91
CA ILE A 79 5.26 -6.78 -5.16
C ILE A 79 3.80 -6.32 -5.03
N GLN A 80 2.93 -7.16 -4.46
CA GLN A 80 1.55 -6.75 -4.18
C GLN A 80 1.49 -5.53 -3.26
N GLY A 81 2.32 -5.49 -2.22
CA GLY A 81 2.46 -4.33 -1.34
C GLY A 81 2.83 -3.06 -2.10
N PHE A 82 3.78 -3.13 -3.04
CA PHE A 82 4.14 -2.01 -3.89
C PHE A 82 2.97 -1.52 -4.75
N LEU A 83 2.24 -2.45 -5.37
CA LEU A 83 1.11 -2.15 -6.25
C LEU A 83 -0.11 -1.59 -5.50
N ILE A 84 -0.35 -1.99 -4.24
CA ILE A 84 -1.43 -1.41 -3.44
C ILE A 84 -1.05 -0.10 -2.76
N SER A 85 0.23 0.30 -2.76
CA SER A 85 0.71 1.51 -2.12
C SER A 85 -0.01 2.81 -2.54
N PRO A 86 -0.56 2.98 -3.76
CA PRO A 86 -1.35 4.16 -4.10
C PRO A 86 -2.57 4.35 -3.18
N SER A 87 -3.16 3.27 -2.64
CA SER A 87 -4.30 3.34 -1.71
C SER A 87 -3.97 4.08 -0.40
N LEU A 88 -2.74 3.94 0.08
CA LEU A 88 -2.22 4.66 1.26
C LEU A 88 -1.69 6.05 0.87
N THR A 89 -1.02 6.13 -0.29
CA THR A 89 -0.29 7.32 -0.72
C THR A 89 -1.23 8.44 -1.22
N LEU A 90 -2.32 8.09 -1.92
CA LEU A 90 -3.24 9.06 -2.52
C LEU A 90 -3.94 9.99 -1.52
N PRO A 91 -4.53 9.49 -0.42
CA PRO A 91 -5.11 10.37 0.60
C PRO A 91 -4.09 11.36 1.16
N LEU A 92 -2.84 10.92 1.35
CA LEU A 92 -1.75 11.72 1.92
C LEU A 92 -1.28 12.77 0.94
N LEU A 93 -0.92 12.38 -0.30
CA LEU A 93 -0.54 13.32 -1.35
C LEU A 93 -1.67 14.30 -1.64
N GLY A 94 -2.93 13.84 -1.65
CA GLY A 94 -4.08 14.72 -1.80
C GLY A 94 -4.26 15.72 -0.65
N ALA A 95 -3.74 15.44 0.55
CA ALA A 95 -3.69 16.42 1.63
C ALA A 95 -2.56 17.42 1.40
N LEU A 96 -1.37 16.92 1.04
CA LEU A 96 -0.18 17.73 0.81
C LEU A 96 -0.36 18.70 -0.36
N VAL A 97 -0.99 18.26 -1.45
CA VAL A 97 -1.23 19.07 -2.67
C VAL A 97 -2.28 20.15 -2.41
N ASN A 98 -3.27 19.88 -1.56
CA ASN A 98 -4.32 20.84 -1.21
C ASN A 98 -3.98 21.71 0.01
N ALA A 99 -2.86 21.44 0.70
CA ALA A 99 -2.42 22.27 1.80
C ALA A 99 -2.02 23.65 1.29
N GLN A 100 -2.65 24.70 1.83
CA GLN A 100 -2.36 26.08 1.42
C GLN A 100 -0.89 26.42 1.73
N PRO A 101 -0.13 26.94 0.75
CA PRO A 101 1.28 27.28 0.94
C PRO A 101 1.48 28.39 1.98
N ASP A 102 0.44 29.18 2.26
CA ASP A 102 0.49 30.28 3.23
C ASP A 102 0.50 29.82 4.69
N VAL A 103 -0.02 28.62 5.00
CA VAL A 103 0.01 28.02 6.35
C VAL A 103 1.44 27.64 6.75
N LEU A 104 2.24 27.19 5.77
CA LEU A 104 3.67 26.93 5.97
C LEU A 104 4.46 28.22 6.23
N ARG A 105 4.08 29.33 5.59
CA ARG A 105 4.72 30.65 5.79
C ARG A 105 4.39 31.22 7.17
N THR A 106 3.14 31.14 7.61
CA THR A 106 2.73 31.61 8.96
C THR A 106 3.36 30.77 10.08
N ALA A 107 3.48 29.45 9.90
CA ALA A 107 4.20 28.60 10.85
C ALA A 107 5.70 28.91 10.93
N ARG A 108 6.30 29.36 9.82
CA ARG A 108 7.71 29.77 9.75
C ARG A 108 7.95 31.13 10.40
N SER A 109 7.01 32.06 10.28
CA SER A 109 7.08 33.36 10.95
C SER A 109 6.86 33.26 12.47
N LEU A 110 6.24 32.19 12.96
CA LEU A 110 6.02 31.93 14.40
C LEU A 110 7.22 31.28 15.12
N GLY A 111 8.37 31.11 14.46
CA GLY A 111 9.59 30.58 15.09
C GLY A 111 9.51 29.10 15.51
N ALA A 112 8.48 28.36 15.10
CA ALA A 112 8.34 26.95 15.46
C ALA A 112 9.43 26.10 14.78
N ASP A 113 10.08 25.21 15.54
CA ASP A 113 11.01 24.21 14.99
C ASP A 113 10.33 23.24 14.01
N TRP A 114 11.13 22.65 13.12
CA TRP A 114 10.68 21.65 12.14
C TRP A 114 9.79 20.56 12.76
N PHE A 115 10.22 19.96 13.87
CA PHE A 115 9.46 18.92 14.57
C PHE A 115 8.11 19.40 15.08
N ARG A 116 8.05 20.62 15.64
CA ARG A 116 6.81 21.21 16.14
C ARG A 116 5.86 21.54 14.99
N ARG A 117 6.36 21.95 13.83
CA ARG A 117 5.54 22.16 12.63
C ARG A 117 4.93 20.86 12.12
N VAL A 118 5.72 19.79 12.06
CA VAL A 118 5.20 18.48 11.63
C VAL A 118 4.15 17.97 12.62
N ALA A 119 4.41 18.04 13.93
CA ALA A 119 3.49 17.53 14.94
C ALA A 119 2.20 18.35 15.09
N LEU A 120 2.28 19.69 15.06
CA LEU A 120 1.14 20.55 15.37
C LEU A 120 0.29 20.90 14.15
N LEU A 121 0.88 20.95 12.95
CA LEU A 121 0.14 21.29 11.72
C LEU A 121 -0.13 20.06 10.87
N TRP A 122 0.92 19.32 10.52
CA TRP A 122 0.80 18.23 9.55
C TRP A 122 0.17 16.98 10.12
N LEU A 123 0.53 16.58 11.34
CA LEU A 123 0.00 15.37 11.96
C LEU A 123 -1.53 15.39 12.10
N PRO A 124 -2.21 16.44 12.64
CA PRO A 124 -3.67 16.44 12.72
C PRO A 124 -4.34 16.49 11.34
N LEU A 125 -3.76 17.20 10.36
CA LEU A 125 -4.25 17.25 8.98
C LEU A 125 -4.15 15.88 8.28
N LEU A 126 -3.04 15.17 8.49
CA LEU A 126 -2.77 13.88 7.87
C LEU A 126 -3.42 12.73 8.63
N ARG A 127 -3.65 12.84 9.95
CA ARG A 127 -4.14 11.73 10.80
C ARG A 127 -5.38 11.06 10.25
N ARG A 128 -6.42 11.83 9.91
CA ARG A 128 -7.67 11.27 9.39
C ARG A 128 -7.46 10.55 8.05
N ARG A 129 -6.60 11.09 7.20
CA ARG A 129 -6.30 10.54 5.88
C ARG A 129 -5.36 9.33 5.95
N LEU A 130 -4.44 9.33 6.90
CA LEU A 130 -3.60 8.18 7.27
C LEU A 130 -4.46 7.03 7.72
N ILE A 131 -5.43 7.27 8.63
CA ILE A 131 -6.34 6.21 9.11
C ILE A 131 -7.15 5.63 7.95
N LEU A 132 -7.73 6.48 7.11
CA LEU A 132 -8.51 6.03 5.95
C LEU A 132 -7.66 5.22 4.97
N GLY A 133 -6.47 5.73 4.61
CA GLY A 133 -5.53 5.02 3.75
C GLY A 133 -5.07 3.70 4.37
N SER A 134 -4.70 3.70 5.65
CA SER A 134 -4.22 2.49 6.33
C SER A 134 -5.29 1.42 6.43
N VAL A 135 -6.54 1.80 6.73
CA VAL A 135 -7.66 0.84 6.77
C VAL A 135 -7.91 0.28 5.37
N ALA A 136 -7.94 1.11 4.33
CA ALA A 136 -8.13 0.66 2.95
C ALA A 136 -7.00 -0.29 2.50
N THR A 137 -5.75 0.06 2.76
CA THR A 137 -4.58 -0.78 2.42
C THR A 137 -4.56 -2.08 3.22
N ALA A 138 -4.93 -2.05 4.51
CA ALA A 138 -5.04 -3.27 5.32
C ALA A 138 -6.14 -4.20 4.79
N LEU A 139 -7.31 -3.66 4.46
CA LEU A 139 -8.39 -4.44 3.85
C LEU A 139 -7.96 -5.05 2.51
N LEU A 140 -7.29 -4.27 1.65
CA LEU A 140 -6.74 -4.77 0.39
C LEU A 140 -5.71 -5.88 0.64
N ALA A 141 -4.74 -5.67 1.53
CA ALA A 141 -3.73 -6.67 1.88
C ALA A 141 -4.35 -8.01 2.33
N VAL A 142 -5.40 -7.95 3.17
CA VAL A 142 -6.14 -9.14 3.60
C VAL A 142 -6.84 -9.81 2.41
N ILE A 143 -7.63 -9.06 1.63
CA ILE A 143 -8.38 -9.60 0.49
C ILE A 143 -7.44 -10.24 -0.54
N MET A 144 -6.29 -9.63 -0.81
CA MET A 144 -5.32 -10.14 -1.77
C MET A 144 -4.60 -11.38 -1.28
N THR A 145 -4.34 -11.47 0.02
CA THR A 145 -3.82 -12.69 0.63
C THR A 145 -4.84 -13.83 0.51
N PHE A 146 -6.13 -13.54 0.72
CA PHE A 146 -7.20 -14.51 0.44
C PHE A 146 -7.24 -14.90 -1.04
N ALA A 147 -7.07 -13.96 -1.97
CA ALA A 147 -7.04 -14.25 -3.40
C ALA A 147 -5.83 -15.12 -3.81
N MET A 148 -4.66 -14.94 -3.16
CA MET A 148 -3.50 -15.83 -3.34
C MET A 148 -3.78 -17.28 -2.90
N LEU A 149 -4.57 -17.44 -1.84
CA LEU A 149 -4.93 -18.73 -1.27
C LEU A 149 -6.07 -19.40 -2.03
N TRP A 150 -6.95 -18.60 -2.64
CA TRP A 150 -8.02 -19.05 -3.52
C TRP A 150 -7.44 -19.54 -4.86
N ARG A 151 -6.79 -20.71 -4.83
CA ARG A 151 -6.34 -21.42 -6.02
C ARG A 151 -7.52 -22.24 -6.57
N PRO A 152 -8.12 -21.91 -7.73
CA PRO A 152 -8.88 -22.92 -8.44
C PRO A 152 -7.94 -24.09 -8.69
N GLN A 153 -8.36 -25.32 -8.34
CA GLN A 153 -7.63 -26.49 -8.79
C GLN A 153 -7.56 -26.37 -10.31
N ALA A 154 -6.36 -26.27 -10.87
CA ALA A 154 -6.15 -26.58 -12.27
C ALA A 154 -6.61 -28.03 -12.43
N GLY A 155 -7.86 -28.20 -12.87
CA GLY A 155 -8.42 -29.49 -13.21
C GLY A 155 -7.62 -30.05 -14.36
N LEU A 156 -7.13 -31.28 -14.15
CA LEU A 156 -6.72 -32.29 -15.13
C LEU A 156 -6.09 -31.79 -16.44
#